data_AF-A0A1H2V3Y5-F1
#
_entry.id   AF-A0A1H2V3Y5-F1
#
_cell.length_a   1.000
_cell.length_b   1.000
_cell.length_c   1.000
_cell.angle_alpha   90.00
_cell.angle_beta   90.00
_cell.angle_gamma   90.00
#
_symmetry.space_group_name_H-M   'P 1'
#
loop_
_entity.id
_entity.type
_entity.pdbx_description
1 polymer ?
#
loop_
_entity_poly.entity_id
_entity_poly.type
_entity_poly.pdbx_seq_one_letter_code
_entity_poly.pdbx_strand_id
1 'polypeptide(L)'
;MMPSTDFFEYQSRSRVFYDRILVGYHDEALRLVERLLNDAETDANGCIVADTIHPKKVRFMGYQDRAYRFVFYVRNRRSPPAGEVVRHRCNNRRCINPDHLVAGTQLENIEDDRDFRANGVDFALLLRG
;
A
#
# COMPACT_ATOMS: atom_id res chain seq x y z
N MET A 1 27.36 30.57 9.24
CA MET A 1 25.99 30.29 9.68
C MET A 1 25.25 29.77 8.47
N MET A 2 25.22 28.45 8.28
CA MET A 2 24.53 27.85 7.13
C MET A 2 23.02 27.88 7.41
N PRO A 3 22.18 28.35 6.48
CA PRO A 3 20.74 28.33 6.68
C PRO A 3 20.29 26.87 6.80
N SER A 4 19.48 26.62 7.82
CA SER A 4 18.79 25.35 8.07
C SER A 4 18.11 24.89 6.79
N THR A 5 18.60 23.79 6.23
CA THR A 5 17.98 23.06 5.13
C THR A 5 16.55 22.73 5.55
N ASP A 6 15.59 23.47 4.99
CA ASP A 6 14.19 23.08 4.99
C ASP A 6 14.12 21.73 4.28
N PHE A 7 14.11 20.65 5.07
CA PHE A 7 13.82 19.31 4.60
C PHE A 7 12.35 19.32 4.18
N PHE A 8 12.11 19.66 2.92
CA PHE A 8 10.84 19.41 2.27
C PHE A 8 10.66 17.89 2.20
N GLU A 9 10.18 17.28 3.29
CA GLU A 9 9.87 15.86 3.31
C GLU A 9 8.83 15.61 2.21
N TYR A 10 9.28 15.04 1.09
CA TYR A 10 8.40 14.60 0.02
C TYR A 10 7.53 13.46 0.56
N GLN A 11 6.39 13.81 1.15
CA GLN A 11 5.42 12.82 1.58
C GLN A 11 4.69 12.32 0.36
N SER A 12 4.84 11.03 0.05
CA SER A 12 4.05 10.40 -1.00
C SER A 12 2.55 10.60 -0.71
N ARG A 13 1.72 10.72 -1.76
CA ARG A 13 0.26 10.83 -1.61
C ARG A 13 -0.33 9.71 -0.76
N SER A 14 0.29 8.52 -0.75
CA SER A 14 -0.09 7.41 0.12
C SER A 14 0.23 7.71 1.60
N ARG A 15 1.41 8.25 1.93
CA ARG A 15 1.78 8.59 3.31
C ARG A 15 0.80 9.60 3.92
N VAL A 16 0.57 10.71 3.22
CA VAL A 16 -0.41 11.75 3.64
C VAL A 16 -1.80 11.14 3.87
N PHE A 17 -2.23 10.23 3.00
CA PHE A 17 -3.51 9.56 3.12
C PHE A 17 -3.60 8.68 4.37
N TYR A 18 -2.61 7.82 4.63
CA TYR A 18 -2.62 6.96 5.82
C TYR A 18 -2.41 7.75 7.11
N ASP A 19 -1.57 8.79 7.12
CA ASP A 19 -1.41 9.67 8.28
C ASP A 19 -2.76 10.30 8.66
N ARG A 20 -3.52 10.79 7.67
CA ARG A 20 -4.87 11.32 7.90
C ARG A 20 -5.83 10.28 8.47
N ILE A 21 -5.78 9.04 8.00
CA ILE A 21 -6.58 7.94 8.54
C ILE A 21 -6.23 7.72 10.01
N LEU A 22 -4.94 7.57 10.32
CA LEU A 22 -4.49 7.22 11.66
C LEU A 22 -4.81 8.30 12.70
N VAL A 23 -4.81 9.58 12.30
CA VAL A 23 -5.07 10.71 13.21
C VAL A 23 -6.55 10.90 13.53
N GLY A 24 -7.46 10.68 12.59
CA GLY A 24 -8.86 11.10 12.76
C GLY A 24 -9.93 10.14 12.26
N TYR A 25 -9.54 9.03 11.61
CA TYR A 25 -10.49 8.10 10.97
C TYR A 25 -10.10 6.63 11.16
N HIS A 26 -9.30 6.32 12.19
CA HIS A 26 -8.74 4.98 12.38
C HIS A 26 -9.84 3.95 12.63
N ASP A 27 -10.83 4.30 13.46
CA ASP A 27 -11.94 3.42 13.80
C ASP A 27 -12.86 3.18 12.58
N GLU A 28 -13.13 4.20 11.78
CA GLU A 28 -13.86 4.08 10.51
C GLU A 28 -13.12 3.16 9.53
N ALA A 29 -11.80 3.34 9.44
CA ALA A 29 -10.96 2.51 8.59
C ALA A 29 -10.91 1.06 9.09
N LEU A 30 -10.88 0.82 10.40
CA LEU A 30 -10.94 -0.51 11.00
C LEU A 30 -12.28 -1.20 10.69
N ARG A 31 -13.41 -0.49 10.82
CA ARG A 31 -14.72 -1.05 10.45
C ARG A 31 -14.76 -1.47 8.98
N LEU A 32 -14.13 -0.70 8.09
CA LEU A 32 -13.98 -1.08 6.70
C LEU A 32 -13.12 -2.33 6.54
N VAL A 33 -11.99 -2.43 7.25
CA VAL A 33 -11.14 -3.62 7.25
C VAL A 33 -11.90 -4.86 7.72
N GLU A 34 -12.61 -4.77 8.84
CA GLU A 34 -13.39 -5.88 9.39
C GLU A 34 -14.45 -6.36 8.40
N ARG A 35 -15.19 -5.43 7.79
CA ARG A 35 -16.14 -5.76 6.75
C ARG A 35 -15.49 -6.46 5.56
N LEU A 36 -14.32 -5.99 5.10
CA LEU A 36 -13.60 -6.61 3.99
C LEU A 36 -13.17 -8.06 4.30
N LEU A 37 -12.76 -8.33 5.54
CA LEU A 37 -12.35 -9.66 5.97
C LEU A 37 -13.56 -10.59 6.14
N ASN A 38 -14.67 -10.08 6.68
CA ASN A 38 -15.91 -10.84 6.88
C ASN A 38 -16.62 -11.16 5.55
N ASP A 39 -16.57 -10.26 4.57
CA ASP A 39 -17.18 -10.44 3.25
C ASP A 39 -16.35 -11.36 2.32
N ALA A 40 -15.16 -11.80 2.75
CA ALA A 40 -14.22 -12.56 1.93
C ALA A 40 -14.17 -14.05 2.33
N GLU A 41 -13.81 -14.89 1.38
CA GLU A 41 -13.70 -16.33 1.62
C GLU A 41 -12.29 -16.69 2.07
N THR A 42 -12.19 -17.68 2.96
CA THR A 42 -10.91 -18.24 3.39
C THR A 42 -10.64 -19.52 2.63
N ASP A 43 -9.51 -19.58 1.93
CA ASP A 43 -9.08 -20.78 1.20
C ASP A 43 -8.37 -21.81 2.11
N ALA A 44 -8.05 -22.98 1.56
CA ALA A 44 -7.36 -24.06 2.29
C ALA A 44 -5.95 -23.68 2.78
N ASN A 45 -5.34 -22.64 2.20
CA ASN A 45 -4.03 -22.11 2.61
C ASN A 45 -4.17 -20.99 3.65
N GLY A 46 -5.38 -20.68 4.13
CA GLY A 46 -5.66 -19.57 5.04
C GLY A 46 -5.61 -18.19 4.38
N CYS A 47 -5.59 -18.09 3.05
CA CYS A 47 -5.72 -16.80 2.38
C CYS A 47 -7.16 -16.32 2.47
N ILE A 48 -7.34 -15.07 2.88
CA ILE A 48 -8.62 -14.38 2.83
C ILE A 48 -8.69 -13.68 1.47
N VAL A 49 -9.57 -14.13 0.58
CA VAL A 49 -9.65 -13.68 -0.81
C VAL A 49 -11.06 -13.22 -1.10
N ALA A 50 -11.20 -11.99 -1.62
CA ALA A 50 -12.47 -11.53 -2.13
C ALA A 50 -12.75 -12.13 -3.51
N ASP A 51 -14.02 -12.41 -3.82
CA ASP A 51 -14.47 -12.94 -5.12
C ASP A 51 -14.24 -11.94 -6.27
N THR A 52 -12.98 -11.86 -6.70
CA THR A 52 -12.49 -10.93 -7.72
C THR A 52 -11.35 -11.58 -8.48
N ILE A 53 -11.28 -11.31 -9.78
CA ILE A 53 -10.21 -11.82 -10.66
C ILE A 53 -8.89 -11.07 -10.41
N HIS A 54 -8.98 -9.79 -10.04
CA HIS A 54 -7.83 -8.92 -9.76
C HIS A 54 -7.75 -8.55 -8.28
N PRO A 55 -6.59 -8.09 -7.77
CA PRO A 55 -6.49 -7.61 -6.40
C PRO A 55 -7.55 -6.55 -6.11
N LYS A 56 -8.39 -6.81 -5.10
CA LYS A 56 -9.47 -5.92 -4.70
C LYS A 56 -8.93 -4.53 -4.38
N LYS A 57 -9.65 -3.51 -4.84
CA LYS A 57 -9.38 -2.10 -4.54
C LYS A 57 -10.41 -1.61 -3.53
N VAL A 58 -9.98 -0.70 -2.67
CA VAL A 58 -10.83 -0.02 -1.70
C VAL A 58 -10.84 1.47 -2.01
N ARG A 59 -11.98 2.11 -1.79
CA ARG A 59 -12.11 3.56 -1.83
C ARG A 59 -12.45 4.04 -0.43
N PHE A 60 -11.65 4.96 0.10
CA PHE A 60 -11.85 5.56 1.42
C PHE A 60 -11.50 7.05 1.35
N MET A 61 -12.42 7.91 1.81
CA MET A 61 -12.26 9.38 1.77
C MET A 61 -11.86 9.93 0.38
N GLY A 62 -12.40 9.35 -0.70
CA GLY A 62 -12.10 9.76 -2.07
C GLY A 62 -10.74 9.27 -2.62
N TYR A 63 -9.91 8.63 -1.81
CA TYR A 63 -8.69 7.96 -2.25
C TYR A 63 -8.93 6.48 -2.55
N GLN A 64 -8.21 5.93 -3.52
CA GLN A 64 -8.29 4.52 -3.88
C GLN A 64 -6.93 3.83 -3.67
N ASP A 65 -6.92 2.72 -2.94
CA ASP A 65 -5.73 1.87 -2.77
C ASP A 65 -6.09 0.38 -2.93
N ARG A 66 -5.07 -0.47 -2.99
CA ARG A 66 -5.21 -1.93 -2.96
C ARG A 66 -5.68 -2.37 -1.57
N ALA A 67 -6.64 -3.28 -1.51
CA ALA A 67 -7.25 -3.75 -0.26
C ALA A 67 -6.20 -4.30 0.71
N TYR A 68 -5.26 -5.11 0.21
CA TYR A 68 -4.20 -5.67 1.06
C TYR A 68 -3.30 -4.59 1.69
N ARG A 69 -2.96 -3.53 0.95
CA ARG A 69 -2.17 -2.40 1.50
C ARG A 69 -2.96 -1.68 2.59
N PHE A 70 -4.24 -1.41 2.32
CA PHE A 70 -5.12 -0.75 3.26
C PHE A 70 -5.27 -1.54 4.55
N VAL A 71 -5.56 -2.83 4.45
CA VAL A 71 -5.66 -3.75 5.60
C VAL A 71 -4.36 -3.73 6.41
N PHE A 72 -3.21 -3.87 5.74
CA PHE A 72 -1.92 -3.90 6.40
C PHE A 72 -1.63 -2.60 7.18
N TYR A 73 -1.73 -1.43 6.56
CA TYR A 73 -1.38 -0.17 7.23
C TYR A 73 -2.37 0.22 8.33
N VAL A 74 -3.67 -0.03 8.12
CA VAL A 74 -4.70 0.27 9.12
C VAL A 74 -4.57 -0.66 10.33
N ARG A 75 -4.37 -1.96 10.14
CA ARG A 75 -4.19 -2.92 11.25
C ARG A 75 -2.91 -2.66 12.04
N ASN A 76 -1.81 -2.35 11.34
CA ASN A 76 -0.53 -2.08 11.98
C ASN A 76 -0.38 -0.64 12.52
N ARG A 77 -1.44 0.18 12.42
CA ARG A 77 -1.46 1.59 12.89
C ARG A 77 -0.24 2.39 12.42
N ARG A 78 0.15 2.22 11.16
CA ARG A 78 1.34 2.86 10.61
C ARG A 78 1.11 3.35 9.19
N SER A 79 1.81 4.41 8.81
CA SER A 79 1.83 4.92 7.45
C SER A 79 3.02 4.38 6.67
N PRO A 80 2.94 4.30 5.32
CA PRO A 80 4.04 3.88 4.49
C PRO A 80 5.21 4.89 4.56
N PRO A 81 6.42 4.47 4.98
CA PRO A 81 7.63 5.22 4.71
C PRO A 81 7.90 5.31 3.20
N ALA A 82 8.73 6.27 2.81
CA ALA A 82 9.10 6.44 1.40
C ALA A 82 9.79 5.17 0.86
N GLY A 83 9.30 4.65 -0.27
CA GLY A 83 9.83 3.44 -0.91
C GLY A 83 9.42 2.11 -0.25
N GLU A 84 8.54 2.11 0.75
CA GLU A 84 8.07 0.86 1.34
C GLU A 84 6.94 0.23 0.52
N VAL A 85 7.03 -1.08 0.31
CA VAL A 85 6.01 -1.88 -0.38
C VAL A 85 5.47 -2.94 0.56
N VAL A 86 4.19 -3.29 0.39
CA VAL A 86 3.58 -4.41 1.09
C VAL A 86 3.66 -5.64 0.18
N ARG A 87 4.24 -6.73 0.68
CA ARG A 87 4.42 -8.01 -0.02
C ARG A 87 3.58 -9.10 0.63
N HIS A 88 3.23 -10.11 -0.16
CA HIS A 88 2.51 -11.30 0.28
C HIS A 88 3.49 -12.43 0.62
N ARG A 89 3.24 -13.15 1.70
CA ARG A 89 3.94 -14.41 2.03
C ARG A 89 3.31 -15.63 1.36
N CYS A 90 2.02 -15.57 1.02
CA CYS A 90 1.23 -16.70 0.54
C CYS A 90 1.22 -16.88 -0.99
N ASN A 91 2.13 -16.22 -1.72
CA ASN A 91 2.20 -16.16 -3.19
C ASN A 91 0.86 -15.85 -3.91
N ASN A 92 -0.12 -15.32 -3.19
CA ASN A 92 -1.46 -15.02 -3.69
C ASN A 92 -1.70 -13.52 -3.63
N ARG A 93 -1.63 -12.86 -4.79
CA ARG A 93 -1.75 -11.40 -4.93
C ARG A 93 -3.13 -10.85 -4.54
N ARG A 94 -4.15 -11.71 -4.44
CA ARG A 94 -5.53 -11.34 -4.06
C ARG A 94 -5.78 -11.48 -2.56
N CYS A 95 -4.86 -12.10 -1.83
CA CYS A 95 -4.98 -12.29 -0.40
C CYS A 95 -4.97 -10.93 0.33
N ILE A 96 -5.93 -10.75 1.23
CA ILE A 96 -6.04 -9.60 2.14
C ILE A 96 -5.85 -10.00 3.61
N ASN A 97 -5.47 -11.24 3.89
CA ASN A 97 -5.21 -11.71 5.25
C ASN A 97 -4.04 -10.92 5.87
N PRO A 98 -4.23 -10.17 6.98
CA PRO A 98 -3.16 -9.43 7.65
C PRO A 98 -1.92 -10.28 7.96
N ASP A 99 -2.10 -11.54 8.35
CA ASP A 99 -1.00 -12.44 8.75
C ASP A 99 -0.12 -12.86 7.57
N HIS A 100 -0.67 -12.75 6.34
CA HIS A 100 0.04 -13.07 5.11
C HIS A 100 0.71 -11.83 4.48
N LEU A 101 0.64 -10.66 5.12
CA LEU A 101 1.14 -9.40 4.60
C LEU A 101 2.33 -8.92 5.40
N VAL A 102 3.38 -8.47 4.70
CA VAL A 102 4.59 -7.94 5.30
C VAL A 102 5.07 -6.67 4.63
N ALA A 103 5.73 -5.83 5.41
CA ALA A 103 6.52 -4.72 4.91
C ALA A 103 7.77 -5.25 4.19
N GLY A 104 8.10 -4.66 3.04
CA GLY A 104 9.37 -4.85 2.37
C GLY A 104 9.97 -3.50 2.00
N THR A 105 11.30 -3.43 1.97
CA THR A 105 12.04 -2.25 1.49
C THR A 105 12.39 -2.40 0.02
N GLN A 106 12.29 -1.32 -0.76
CA GLN A 106 12.65 -1.33 -2.19
C GLN A 106 14.10 -1.77 -2.45
N LEU A 107 15.00 -1.68 -1.46
CA LEU A 107 16.37 -2.18 -1.53
C LEU A 107 16.49 -3.71 -1.71
N GLU A 108 15.45 -4.48 -1.37
CA GLU A 108 15.34 -5.93 -1.69
C GLU A 108 14.52 -6.19 -2.96
N ASN A 109 14.01 -5.14 -3.62
CA ASN A 109 13.12 -5.24 -4.78
C ASN A 109 13.80 -4.77 -6.08
N ILE A 110 15.06 -4.33 -6.02
CA ILE A 110 15.85 -3.98 -7.22
C ILE A 110 16.26 -5.24 -8.01
N GLU A 111 16.21 -6.42 -7.40
CA GLU A 111 16.47 -7.68 -8.10
C GLU A 111 15.25 -8.29 -8.82
N ASP A 112 14.01 -7.80 -8.60
CA ASP A 112 12.82 -8.54 -9.05
C ASP A 112 11.73 -7.72 -9.77
N ASP A 113 11.91 -6.43 -10.07
CA ASP A 113 10.91 -5.74 -10.91
C ASP A 113 11.47 -4.58 -11.75
N ARG A 114 12.19 -4.98 -12.79
CA ARG A 114 12.36 -4.26 -14.05
C ARG A 114 11.02 -4.01 -14.80
N ASP A 115 9.87 -4.29 -14.18
CA ASP A 115 8.57 -4.45 -14.84
C ASP A 115 7.41 -3.53 -14.37
N PHE A 116 7.66 -2.47 -13.57
CA PHE A 116 6.63 -1.46 -13.24
C PHE A 116 6.76 -0.14 -14.03
N ARG A 117 6.91 -0.26 -15.36
CA ARG A 117 6.56 0.81 -16.32
C ARG A 117 5.04 0.98 -16.42
N ALA A 118 4.40 1.48 -15.36
CA ALA A 118 2.96 1.75 -15.40
C ALA A 118 2.56 3.01 -14.64
N ASN A 119 3.36 4.08 -14.73
CA ASN A 119 2.91 5.48 -14.61
C ASN A 119 3.89 6.43 -15.34
N GLY A 120 3.93 6.28 -16.67
CA GLY A 120 4.02 7.37 -17.66
C GLY A 120 4.87 8.61 -17.37
N VAL A 121 6.18 8.48 -17.18
CA VAL A 121 7.13 9.55 -17.55
C VAL A 121 8.31 8.94 -18.29
N ASP A 122 8.45 9.30 -19.56
CA ASP A 122 9.60 8.94 -20.38
C ASP A 122 10.75 9.90 -20.06
N PHE A 123 11.76 9.42 -19.34
CA PHE A 123 12.97 10.19 -19.02
C PHE A 123 13.86 10.43 -20.25
N ALA A 124 13.63 9.77 -21.39
CA ALA A 124 14.37 10.04 -22.63
C ALA A 124 14.03 11.41 -23.24
N LEU A 125 12.95 12.06 -22.81
CA LEU A 125 12.54 13.40 -23.22
C LEU A 125 13.21 14.54 -22.44
N LEU A 126 13.98 14.26 -21.38
CA LEU A 126 14.64 15.29 -20.56
C LEU A 126 16.14 15.50 -20.86
N LEU A 127 16.73 14.76 -21.81
CA LEU A 127 18.17 14.83 -22.12
C LEU A 127 18.49 15.04 -23.61
N ARG A 128 17.55 15.56 -24.39
CA ARG A 128 17.85 16.19 -25.68
C ARG A 128 17.57 17.69 -25.59
N GLY A 129 18.53 18.40 -25.02
CA GLY A 129 18.89 19.74 -25.48
C GLY A 129 19.93 19.60 -26.59
#